data_AF-G4YJ59-F1
#
_entry.id   AF-G4YJ59-F1
#
_cell.length_a   1.000
_cell.length_b   1.000
_cell.length_c   1.000
_cell.angle_alpha   90.00
_cell.angle_beta   90.00
_cell.angle_gamma   90.00
#
_symmetry.space_group_name_H-M   'P 1'
#
loop_
_entity.id
_entity.type
_entity.pdbx_description
1 polymer ?
#
loop_
_entity_poly.entity_id
_entity_poly.type
_entity_poly.pdbx_seq_one_letter_code
_entity_poly.pdbx_strand_id
1 'polypeptide(L)'
;MREAGSSADEQQIRAMVGYVRIQRLGFLLPTARMDDEAYSFSVPGVGKLVTAIKKTRTQILSTLKRTKYKETHEQQLKKAKLKHSCFQLKFHLADMEGCGLIRRTKVTSGVLVAVADK
;
A
#
# COMPACT_ATOMS: atom_id res chain seq x y z
N MET A 1 27.88 26.83 37.35
CA MET A 1 27.89 25.51 36.65
C MET A 1 26.57 24.81 36.96
N ARG A 2 25.59 24.84 36.05
CA ARG A 2 24.39 24.01 36.13
C ARG A 2 23.71 23.93 34.77
N GLU A 3 23.10 22.76 34.54
CA GLU A 3 22.06 22.47 33.54
C GLU A 3 22.49 22.21 32.09
N ALA A 4 23.14 21.06 31.88
CA ALA A 4 23.18 20.37 30.58
C ALA A 4 22.39 19.04 30.57
N GLY A 5 21.70 18.69 31.67
CA GLY A 5 21.05 17.38 31.85
C GLY A 5 19.56 17.28 31.47
N SER A 6 18.84 18.40 31.31
CA SER A 6 17.36 18.35 31.27
C SER A 6 16.77 17.86 29.95
N SER A 7 17.39 18.14 28.79
CA SER A 7 16.76 17.83 27.50
C SER A 7 16.95 16.39 27.06
N ALA A 8 18.06 15.75 27.42
CA ALA A 8 18.34 14.35 27.08
C ALA A 8 17.40 13.39 27.83
N ASP A 9 17.14 13.69 29.10
CA ASP A 9 16.26 12.91 29.97
C ASP A 9 14.79 13.03 29.52
N GLU A 10 14.33 14.23 29.15
CA GLU A 10 12.99 14.43 28.59
C GLU A 10 12.80 13.71 27.25
N GLN A 11 13.83 13.71 26.39
CA GLN A 11 13.82 13.01 25.11
C GLN A 11 13.73 11.49 25.31
N GLN A 12 14.49 10.94 26.27
CA GLN A 12 14.45 9.52 26.64
C GLN A 12 13.09 9.12 27.21
N ILE A 13 12.52 9.93 28.12
CA ILE A 13 11.20 9.67 28.69
C ILE A 13 10.12 9.68 27.59
N ARG A 14 10.17 10.65 26.67
CA ARG A 14 9.25 10.69 25.51
C ARG A 14 9.37 9.47 24.60
N ALA A 15 10.59 9.04 24.31
CA ALA A 15 10.85 7.84 23.52
C ALA A 15 10.32 6.58 24.23
N MET A 16 10.55 6.45 25.54
CA MET A 16 10.09 5.33 26.36
C MET A 16 8.55 5.27 26.44
N VAL A 17 7.88 6.40 26.67
CA VAL A 17 6.42 6.49 26.67
C VAL A 17 5.85 6.17 25.29
N GLY A 18 6.49 6.64 24.21
CA GLY A 18 6.12 6.32 22.84
C GLY A 18 6.19 4.82 22.54
N TYR A 19 7.30 4.18 22.93
CA TYR A 19 7.54 2.75 22.78
C TYR A 19 6.50 1.90 23.52
N VAL A 20 6.25 2.19 24.81
CA VAL A 20 5.25 1.45 25.61
C VAL A 20 3.85 1.60 25.00
N ARG A 21 3.53 2.77 24.43
CA ARG A 21 2.22 3.03 23.82
C ARG A 21 2.00 2.20 22.55
N ILE A 22 2.98 2.12 21.65
CA ILE A 22 2.84 1.33 20.42
C ILE A 22 2.85 -0.17 20.69
N GLN A 23 3.53 -0.63 21.74
CA GLN A 23 3.46 -2.02 22.21
C GLN A 23 2.08 -2.38 22.76
N ARG A 24 1.52 -1.56 23.65
CA ARG A 24 0.18 -1.79 24.24
C ARG A 24 -0.92 -1.80 23.18
N LEU A 25 -0.75 -1.01 22.12
CA LEU A 25 -1.67 -0.97 20.99
C LEU A 25 -1.46 -2.13 19.99
N GLY A 26 -0.46 -3.00 20.23
CA GLY A 26 -0.17 -4.16 19.41
C GLY A 26 0.56 -3.86 18.09
N PHE A 27 0.99 -2.61 17.87
CA PHE A 27 1.76 -2.21 16.67
C PHE A 27 3.21 -2.67 16.74
N LEU A 28 3.76 -2.91 17.92
CA LEU A 28 5.13 -3.40 18.08
C LEU A 28 5.12 -4.64 18.96
N LEU A 29 5.49 -5.77 18.38
CA LEU A 29 5.55 -7.06 19.06
C LEU A 29 7.01 -7.47 19.23
N PRO A 30 7.48 -7.73 20.47
CA PRO A 30 8.82 -8.25 20.66
C PRO A 30 8.90 -9.67 20.08
N THR A 31 9.99 -9.97 19.37
CA THR A 31 10.25 -11.33 18.90
C THR A 31 10.81 -12.13 20.07
N ALA A 32 10.26 -13.31 20.33
CA ALA A 32 10.67 -14.15 21.48
C ALA A 32 12.01 -14.89 21.30
N ARG A 33 12.86 -14.47 20.34
CA ARG A 33 14.18 -15.05 20.16
C ARG A 33 15.14 -14.41 21.17
N MET A 34 15.80 -15.24 21.95
CA MET A 34 16.67 -14.81 23.06
C MET A 34 17.97 -14.15 22.57
N ASP A 35 18.24 -14.24 21.27
CA ASP A 35 19.54 -13.96 20.65
C ASP A 35 19.51 -12.69 19.77
N ASP A 36 18.36 -12.00 19.65
CA ASP A 36 18.19 -10.88 18.72
C ASP A 36 17.18 -9.84 19.24
N GLU A 37 17.57 -8.56 19.30
CA GLU A 37 16.63 -7.43 19.55
C GLU A 37 15.79 -7.17 18.28
N ALA A 38 14.96 -8.14 17.92
CA ALA A 38 14.08 -8.05 16.77
C ALA A 38 12.66 -7.67 17.20
N TYR A 39 12.08 -6.67 16.54
CA TYR A 39 10.68 -6.30 16.74
C TYR A 39 9.88 -6.51 15.47
N SER A 40 8.71 -7.13 15.61
CA SER A 40 7.72 -7.20 14.54
C SER A 40 6.82 -5.97 14.62
N PHE A 41 6.86 -5.13 13.59
CA PHE A 41 5.94 -4.01 13.46
C PHE A 41 4.65 -4.47 12.77
N SER A 42 3.53 -4.39 13.48
CA SER A 42 2.20 -4.70 12.97
C SER A 42 1.51 -3.42 12.49
N VAL A 43 0.75 -3.53 11.39
CA VAL A 43 -0.13 -2.47 10.91
C VAL A 43 -1.59 -2.96 11.05
N PRO A 44 -2.29 -2.59 12.13
CA PRO A 44 -3.70 -2.88 12.34
C PRO A 44 -4.53 -2.52 11.12
N GLY A 45 -5.39 -3.45 10.70
CA GLY A 45 -6.26 -3.26 9.54
C GLY A 45 -5.57 -3.42 8.18
N VAL A 46 -4.27 -3.71 8.11
CA VAL A 46 -3.56 -3.93 6.83
C VAL A 46 -4.22 -5.03 5.97
N GLY A 47 -4.80 -6.07 6.59
CA GLY A 47 -5.54 -7.09 5.85
C GLY A 47 -6.74 -6.54 5.07
N LYS A 48 -7.44 -5.54 5.61
CA LYS A 48 -8.54 -4.85 4.91
C LYS A 48 -8.01 -4.07 3.71
N LEU A 49 -6.87 -3.39 3.88
CA LEU A 49 -6.18 -2.66 2.80
C LEU A 49 -5.75 -3.60 1.68
N VAL A 50 -5.04 -4.69 2.01
CA VAL A 50 -4.60 -5.72 1.06
C VAL A 50 -5.79 -6.30 0.31
N THR A 51 -6.88 -6.61 1.01
CA THR A 51 -8.11 -7.12 0.40
C THR A 51 -8.75 -6.11 -0.54
N ALA A 52 -8.83 -4.84 -0.15
CA ALA A 52 -9.37 -3.75 -0.96
C ALA A 52 -8.58 -3.57 -2.27
N ILE A 53 -7.24 -3.58 -2.19
CA ILE A 53 -6.36 -3.50 -3.36
C ILE A 53 -6.57 -4.74 -4.25
N LYS A 54 -6.50 -5.95 -3.68
CA LYS A 54 -6.68 -7.20 -4.43
C LYS A 54 -8.02 -7.26 -5.17
N LYS A 55 -9.13 -6.93 -4.50
CA LYS A 55 -10.46 -6.89 -5.13
C LYS A 55 -10.54 -5.85 -6.24
N THR A 56 -9.92 -4.68 -6.06
CA THR A 56 -9.89 -3.63 -7.09
C THR A 56 -9.06 -4.05 -8.31
N ARG A 57 -7.92 -4.72 -8.11
CA ARG A 57 -7.13 -5.32 -9.21
C ARG A 57 -7.97 -6.32 -10.01
N THR A 58 -8.68 -7.22 -9.33
CA THR A 58 -9.58 -8.18 -9.98
C THR A 58 -10.70 -7.49 -10.74
N GLN A 59 -11.28 -6.42 -10.19
CA GLN A 59 -12.29 -5.60 -10.88
C GLN A 59 -11.73 -5.03 -12.19
N ILE A 60 -10.56 -4.38 -12.16
CA ILE A 60 -9.91 -3.79 -13.34
C ILE A 60 -9.58 -4.87 -14.37
N LEU A 61 -8.97 -5.98 -13.96
CA LEU A 61 -8.66 -7.09 -14.86
C LEU A 61 -9.91 -7.71 -15.48
N SER A 62 -11.00 -7.84 -14.72
CA SER A 62 -12.27 -8.33 -15.26
C SER A 62 -12.83 -7.38 -16.32
N THR A 63 -12.77 -6.08 -16.07
CA THR A 63 -13.19 -5.07 -17.06
C THR A 63 -12.36 -5.17 -18.34
N LEU A 64 -11.03 -5.24 -18.23
CA LEU A 64 -10.15 -5.38 -19.39
C LEU A 64 -10.45 -6.66 -20.17
N LYS A 65 -10.53 -7.82 -19.48
CA LYS A 65 -10.78 -9.13 -20.11
C LYS A 65 -12.11 -9.24 -20.86
N ARG A 66 -13.10 -8.39 -20.56
CA ARG A 66 -14.40 -8.34 -21.26
C ARG A 66 -14.36 -7.52 -22.55
N THR A 67 -13.31 -6.72 -22.76
CA THR A 67 -13.12 -5.99 -24.02
C THR A 67 -12.61 -6.95 -25.11
N LYS A 68 -12.93 -6.66 -26.37
CA LYS A 68 -12.56 -7.51 -27.53
C LYS A 68 -11.07 -7.84 -27.58
N TYR A 69 -10.22 -6.86 -27.28
CA TYR A 69 -8.76 -6.96 -27.38
C TYR A 69 -8.05 -7.09 -26.03
N LYS A 70 -8.81 -7.27 -24.93
CA LYS A 70 -8.29 -7.26 -23.54
C LYS A 70 -7.52 -5.98 -23.18
N GLU A 71 -7.89 -4.87 -23.82
CA GLU A 71 -7.31 -3.56 -23.66
C GLU A 71 -8.36 -2.45 -23.78
N THR A 72 -8.06 -1.29 -23.19
CA THR A 72 -8.90 -0.10 -23.32
C THR A 72 -8.13 1.17 -23.02
N HIS A 73 -8.66 2.32 -23.42
CA HIS A 73 -8.07 3.61 -23.08
C HIS A 73 -8.17 3.90 -21.59
N GLU A 74 -7.11 4.44 -20.99
CA GLU A 74 -7.08 4.82 -19.57
C GLU A 74 -8.23 5.78 -19.20
N GLN A 75 -8.65 6.66 -20.14
CA GLN A 75 -9.77 7.55 -19.95
C GLN A 75 -11.12 6.83 -19.79
N GLN A 76 -11.32 5.68 -20.46
CA GLN A 76 -12.50 4.84 -20.26
C GLN A 76 -12.41 4.12 -18.90
N LEU A 77 -11.20 3.67 -18.53
CA LEU A 77 -10.72 3.41 -17.16
C LEU A 77 -11.35 4.33 -16.09
N LYS A 78 -11.07 5.63 -16.22
CA LYS A 78 -11.38 6.65 -15.22
C LYS A 78 -12.88 6.79 -14.94
N LYS A 79 -13.74 6.41 -15.88
CA LYS A 79 -15.20 6.43 -15.70
C LYS A 79 -15.70 5.27 -14.83
N ALA A 80 -14.91 4.22 -14.64
CA ALA A 80 -15.29 3.09 -13.81
C ALA A 80 -15.20 3.45 -12.33
N LYS A 81 -16.31 3.25 -11.60
CA LYS A 81 -16.32 3.39 -10.14
C LYS A 81 -15.58 2.22 -9.49
N LEU A 82 -14.49 2.52 -8.79
CA LEU A 82 -13.75 1.54 -7.98
C LEU A 82 -14.54 1.26 -6.70
N LYS A 83 -14.99 0.01 -6.51
CA LYS A 83 -15.94 -0.33 -5.45
C LYS A 83 -15.27 -0.68 -4.12
N HIS A 84 -13.99 -1.05 -4.15
CA HIS A 84 -13.35 -1.73 -3.02
C HIS A 84 -12.20 -0.94 -2.39
N SER A 85 -11.56 -0.04 -3.13
CA SER A 85 -10.44 0.75 -2.63
C SER A 85 -10.78 2.23 -2.58
N CYS A 86 -10.21 2.92 -1.58
CA CYS A 86 -10.23 4.38 -1.46
C CYS A 86 -9.16 5.07 -2.32
N PHE A 87 -8.23 4.33 -2.94
CA PHE A 87 -7.22 4.91 -3.79
C PHE A 87 -7.77 5.25 -5.18
N GLN A 88 -7.18 6.29 -5.78
CA GLN A 88 -7.49 6.69 -7.14
C GLN A 88 -7.03 5.62 -8.16
N LEU A 89 -7.70 5.55 -9.32
CA LEU A 89 -7.34 4.62 -10.38
C LEU A 89 -5.84 4.69 -10.76
N LYS A 90 -5.25 5.89 -10.76
CA LYS A 90 -3.83 6.09 -11.07
C LYS A 90 -2.88 5.28 -10.18
N PHE A 91 -3.23 5.13 -8.90
CA PHE A 91 -2.48 4.32 -7.95
C PHE A 91 -2.53 2.84 -8.36
N HIS A 92 -3.73 2.32 -8.60
CA HIS A 92 -3.91 0.93 -9.00
C HIS A 92 -3.23 0.61 -10.34
N LEU A 93 -3.27 1.51 -11.31
CA LEU A 93 -2.61 1.29 -12.60
C LEU A 93 -1.08 1.25 -12.45
N ALA A 94 -0.49 2.14 -11.65
CA ALA A 94 0.95 2.11 -11.38
C ALA A 94 1.36 0.84 -10.62
N ASP A 95 0.59 0.48 -9.59
CA ASP A 95 0.78 -0.73 -8.80
C ASP A 95 0.66 -2.01 -9.65
N MET A 96 -0.36 -2.10 -10.49
CA MET A 96 -0.58 -3.26 -11.36
C MET A 96 0.46 -3.38 -12.47
N GLU A 97 0.93 -2.25 -13.02
CA GLU A 97 2.03 -2.25 -13.99
C GLU A 97 3.35 -2.68 -13.34
N GLY A 98 3.68 -2.15 -12.15
CA GLY A 98 4.88 -2.56 -11.40
C GLY A 98 4.86 -4.04 -11.00
N CYS A 99 3.66 -4.63 -10.84
CA CYS A 99 3.48 -6.06 -10.58
C CYS A 99 3.38 -6.91 -11.86
N GLY A 100 3.50 -6.35 -13.06
CA GLY A 100 3.40 -7.08 -14.33
C GLY A 100 2.01 -7.65 -14.64
N LEU A 101 0.93 -7.09 -14.06
CA LEU A 101 -0.44 -7.55 -14.32
C LEU A 101 -1.07 -6.89 -15.56
N ILE A 102 -0.57 -5.70 -15.89
CA ILE A 102 -1.01 -4.90 -17.04
C ILE A 102 0.20 -4.26 -17.70
N ARG A 103 0.00 -3.81 -18.94
CA ARG A 103 0.94 -3.00 -19.71
C ARG A 103 0.26 -1.69 -20.06
N ARG A 104 0.95 -0.56 -19.88
CA ARG A 104 0.47 0.75 -20.37
C ARG A 104 1.29 1.22 -21.55
N THR A 105 0.64 1.45 -22.68
CA THR A 105 1.29 1.88 -23.92
C THR A 105 0.79 3.27 -24.31
N LYS A 106 1.71 4.20 -24.55
CA LYS A 106 1.38 5.50 -25.13
C LYS A 106 1.09 5.34 -26.62
N VAL A 107 -0.05 5.87 -27.05
CA VAL A 107 -0.51 5.91 -28.44
C VAL A 107 -0.94 7.33 -28.79
N THR A 108 -1.20 7.60 -30.07
CA THR A 108 -1.60 8.94 -30.55
C THR A 108 -2.86 9.48 -29.86
N SER A 109 -3.80 8.61 -29.51
CA SER A 109 -5.05 8.95 -28.82
C SER A 109 -4.98 8.92 -27.29
N GLY A 110 -3.78 8.74 -26.70
CA GLY A 110 -3.57 8.74 -25.25
C GLY A 110 -2.87 7.48 -24.74
N VAL A 111 -3.31 6.94 -23.61
CA VAL A 111 -2.71 5.73 -23.01
C VAL A 111 -3.68 4.56 -23.15
N LEU A 112 -3.21 3.47 -23.72
CA LEU A 112 -3.88 2.17 -23.70
C LEU A 112 -3.40 1.36 -22.51
N VAL A 113 -4.33 0.69 -21.86
CA VAL A 113 -4.09 -0.24 -20.77
C VAL A 113 -4.50 -1.62 -21.25
N ALA A 114 -3.56 -2.57 -21.30
CA ALA A 114 -3.77 -3.94 -21.72
C ALA A 114 -3.47 -4.91 -20.57
N VAL A 115 -4.13 -6.07 -20.55
CA VAL A 115 -3.69 -7.18 -19.69
C VAL A 115 -2.29 -7.61 -20.13
N ALA A 116 -1.38 -7.83 -19.18
CA ALA A 116 -0.05 -8.33 -19.52
C ALA A 116 -0.14 -9.76 -20.07
N ASP A 117 0.60 -10.02 -21.15
CA ASP A 117 0.78 -11.37 -21.67
C ASP A 117 1.68 -12.12 -20.69
N LYS A 118 1.28 -13.35 -20.33
CA LYS A 118 2.05 -14.21 -19.42
C LYS A 118 3.33 -14.70 -20.06
#